data_AF-D6YA57-F1
#
_entry.id   AF-D6YA57-F1
#
_cell.length_a   1.000
_cell.length_b   1.000
_cell.length_c   1.000
_cell.angle_alpha   90.00
_cell.angle_beta   90.00
_cell.angle_gamma   90.00
#
_symmetry.space_group_name_H-M   'P 1'
#
loop_
_entity.id
_entity.type
_entity.pdbx_description
1 polymer ?
#
loop_
_entity_poly.entity_id
_entity_poly.type
_entity_poly.pdbx_seq_one_letter_code
_entity_poly.pdbx_strand_id
1 'polypeptide(L)'
;MTIPEIVAAARQDKRPITLRVEIIDPTNEEVCEAYAHYRRSLSDLPDDTGEVWTTERTRKESFATVLAAFWYRQRYGLLDIGVGLSSVMTTFRWDLSSRAVIVTVESPDRAMIAYTKSFYYESCLTELRTSFQQARQVPIERYRAVPLSEEPTVEEVRKLFDRIDLPLPRSFTDRDVVDVIKKAVRAKNPYAP
;
A
#
# COMPACT_ATOMS: atom_id res chain seq x y z
N MET A 1 3.73 -8.63 4.63
CA MET A 1 2.71 -8.37 5.69
C MET A 1 1.82 -7.20 5.29
N THR A 2 0.59 -7.12 5.77
CA THR A 2 -0.31 -5.98 5.51
C THR A 2 -0.28 -4.94 6.65
N ILE A 3 -0.64 -3.68 6.38
CA ILE A 3 -0.75 -2.62 7.40
C ILE A 3 -1.63 -3.07 8.59
N PRO A 4 -2.83 -3.67 8.38
CA PRO A 4 -3.66 -4.18 9.47
C PRO A 4 -2.93 -5.13 10.42
N GLU A 5 -2.21 -6.11 9.89
CA GLU A 5 -1.49 -7.13 10.67
C GLU A 5 -0.37 -6.49 11.51
N ILE A 6 0.39 -5.58 10.90
CA ILE A 6 1.48 -4.86 11.56
C ILE A 6 0.94 -4.01 12.71
N VAL A 7 -0.16 -3.28 12.49
CA VAL A 7 -0.78 -2.44 13.51
C VAL A 7 -1.41 -3.28 14.61
N ALA A 8 -2.05 -4.41 14.28
CA ALA A 8 -2.61 -5.32 15.27
C ALA A 8 -1.53 -5.89 16.21
N ALA A 9 -0.41 -6.36 15.65
CA ALA A 9 0.72 -6.85 16.44
C ALA A 9 1.34 -5.74 17.32
N ALA A 10 1.55 -4.54 16.77
CA ALA A 10 2.10 -3.42 17.52
C ALA A 10 1.18 -2.96 18.67
N ARG A 11 -0.14 -3.00 18.47
CA ARG A 11 -1.15 -2.65 19.49
C ARG A 11 -1.14 -3.62 20.66
N GLN A 12 -1.02 -4.92 20.40
CA GLN A 12 -0.93 -5.94 21.45
C GLN A 12 0.27 -5.68 22.36
N ASP A 13 1.41 -5.30 21.78
CA ASP A 13 2.65 -5.04 22.50
C ASP A 13 2.80 -3.60 23.00
N LYS A 14 1.87 -2.69 22.66
CA LYS A 14 1.93 -1.25 22.93
C LYS A 14 3.24 -0.58 22.48
N ARG A 15 3.79 -1.02 21.34
CA ARG A 15 5.11 -0.54 20.85
C ARG A 15 4.97 0.52 19.76
N PRO A 16 5.84 1.55 19.76
CA PRO A 16 5.98 2.43 18.61
C PRO A 16 6.43 1.64 17.39
N ILE A 17 5.88 1.98 16.23
CA ILE A 17 6.23 1.37 14.97
C ILE A 17 6.37 2.42 13.88
N THR A 18 7.49 2.36 13.16
CA THR A 18 7.74 3.15 11.96
C THR A 18 7.55 2.26 10.74
N LEU A 19 6.65 2.66 9.85
CA LEU A 19 6.34 1.98 8.61
C LEU A 19 6.55 2.94 7.42
N ARG A 20 7.19 2.45 6.37
CA ARG A 20 7.32 3.15 5.09
C ARG A 20 6.80 2.21 4.01
N VAL A 21 5.87 2.70 3.21
CA VAL A 21 5.20 1.93 2.17
C VAL A 21 5.37 2.66 0.85
N GLU A 22 6.04 2.03 -0.11
CA GLU A 22 6.06 2.52 -1.49
C GLU A 22 5.07 1.71 -2.32
N ILE A 23 4.18 2.39 -3.02
CA ILE A 23 3.20 1.81 -3.94
C ILE A 23 3.27 2.56 -5.25
N ILE A 24 2.81 1.95 -6.33
CA ILE A 24 2.61 2.63 -7.61
C ILE A 24 1.65 3.82 -7.46
N ASP A 25 1.92 4.91 -8.16
CA ASP A 25 1.09 6.12 -8.11
C ASP A 25 -0.26 5.88 -8.80
N PRO A 26 -1.40 5.91 -8.06
CA PRO A 26 -2.72 5.67 -8.64
C PRO A 26 -3.18 6.75 -9.62
N THR A 27 -2.49 7.90 -9.66
CA THR A 27 -2.74 9.00 -10.60
C THR A 27 -1.94 8.87 -11.90
N ASN A 28 -0.93 7.99 -11.93
CA ASN A 28 -0.22 7.63 -13.16
C ASN A 28 -0.88 6.38 -13.76
N GLU A 29 -1.67 6.58 -14.83
CA GLU A 29 -2.42 5.48 -15.45
C GLU A 29 -1.51 4.50 -16.19
N GLU A 30 -0.41 4.99 -16.78
CA GLU A 30 0.55 4.16 -17.51
C GLU A 30 1.25 3.16 -16.60
N VAL A 31 1.70 3.56 -15.40
CA VAL A 31 2.32 2.63 -14.44
C VAL A 31 1.31 1.62 -13.90
N CYS A 32 0.06 2.04 -13.69
CA CYS A 32 -1.01 1.15 -13.26
C CYS A 32 -1.35 0.12 -14.32
N GLU A 33 -1.36 0.52 -15.60
CA GLU A 33 -1.57 -0.39 -16.73
C GLU A 33 -0.40 -1.36 -16.89
N ALA A 34 0.84 -0.86 -16.82
CA ALA A 34 2.04 -1.68 -16.91
C ALA A 34 2.06 -2.76 -15.81
N TYR A 35 1.70 -2.38 -14.58
CA TYR A 35 1.58 -3.33 -13.47
C TYR A 35 0.46 -4.36 -13.72
N ALA A 36 -0.73 -3.92 -14.13
CA ALA A 36 -1.84 -4.83 -14.43
C ALA A 36 -1.51 -5.79 -15.58
N HIS A 37 -0.83 -5.32 -16.62
CA HIS A 37 -0.34 -6.13 -17.73
C HIS A 37 0.69 -7.16 -17.26
N TYR A 38 1.66 -6.76 -16.44
CA TYR A 38 2.62 -7.69 -15.84
C TYR A 38 1.92 -8.79 -15.04
N ARG A 39 0.95 -8.44 -14.19
CA ARG A 39 0.17 -9.44 -13.42
C ARG A 39 -0.56 -10.43 -14.32
N ARG A 40 -1.25 -9.94 -15.35
CA ARG A 40 -1.96 -10.78 -16.33
C ARG A 40 -1.02 -11.69 -17.11
N SER A 41 0.19 -11.22 -17.45
CA SER A 41 1.21 -12.04 -18.13
C SER A 41 1.65 -13.27 -17.34
N LEU A 42 1.43 -13.29 -16.02
CA LEU A 42 1.71 -14.43 -15.14
C LEU A 42 0.47 -15.32 -14.95
N SER A 43 -0.70 -14.72 -14.87
CA SER A 43 -1.99 -15.42 -14.82
C SER A 43 -3.13 -14.49 -15.26
N ASP A 44 -3.90 -14.93 -16.26
CA ASP A 44 -5.14 -14.27 -16.68
C ASP A 44 -6.37 -14.70 -15.85
N LEU A 45 -6.20 -15.66 -14.94
CA LEU A 45 -7.26 -16.12 -14.06
C LEU A 45 -7.45 -15.14 -12.89
N PRO A 46 -8.68 -15.06 -12.32
CA PRO A 46 -8.90 -14.37 -11.07
C PRO A 46 -7.95 -14.87 -9.97
N ASP A 47 -7.43 -13.95 -9.16
CA ASP A 47 -6.62 -14.32 -8.00
C ASP A 47 -7.50 -14.75 -6.81
N ASP A 48 -6.90 -14.93 -5.63
CA ASP A 48 -7.60 -15.36 -4.42
C ASP A 48 -8.69 -14.39 -3.95
N THR A 49 -8.74 -13.16 -4.50
CA THR A 49 -9.84 -12.21 -4.26
C THR A 49 -11.04 -12.44 -5.20
N GLY A 50 -10.89 -13.27 -6.22
CA GLY A 50 -11.87 -13.52 -7.27
C GLY A 50 -11.89 -12.43 -8.35
N GLU A 51 -10.91 -11.54 -8.37
CA GLU A 51 -10.80 -10.43 -9.33
C GLU A 51 -9.64 -10.66 -10.32
N VAL A 52 -9.79 -10.17 -11.54
CA VAL A 52 -8.70 -10.11 -12.53
C VAL A 52 -7.98 -8.77 -12.39
N TRP A 53 -6.67 -8.76 -12.63
CA TRP A 53 -5.89 -7.53 -12.61
C TRP A 53 -6.25 -6.63 -13.80
N THR A 54 -6.74 -5.42 -13.50
CA THR A 54 -7.01 -4.35 -14.46
C THR A 54 -6.34 -3.06 -14.01
N THR A 55 -6.18 -2.10 -14.92
CA THR A 55 -5.65 -0.76 -14.58
C THR A 55 -6.49 -0.11 -13.49
N GLU A 56 -7.82 -0.21 -13.58
CA GLU A 56 -8.74 0.37 -12.60
C GLU A 56 -8.63 -0.31 -11.23
N ARG A 57 -8.57 -1.64 -11.18
CA ARG A 57 -8.36 -2.38 -9.93
C ARG A 57 -7.04 -1.97 -9.27
N THR A 58 -5.98 -1.87 -10.06
CA THR A 58 -4.64 -1.46 -9.61
C THR A 58 -4.66 -0.08 -8.95
N ARG A 59 -5.37 0.88 -9.55
CA ARG A 59 -5.58 2.21 -8.99
C ARG A 59 -6.38 2.15 -7.68
N LYS A 60 -7.47 1.37 -7.64
CA LYS A 60 -8.30 1.20 -6.44
C LYS A 60 -7.51 0.63 -5.26
N GLU A 61 -6.66 -0.37 -5.48
CA GLU A 61 -5.80 -0.94 -4.43
C GLU A 61 -4.76 0.05 -3.91
N SER A 62 -4.19 0.86 -4.81
CA SER A 62 -3.22 1.89 -4.43
C SER A 62 -3.89 3.02 -3.63
N PHE A 63 -5.05 3.51 -4.08
CA PHE A 63 -5.86 4.45 -3.29
C PHE A 63 -6.28 3.85 -1.93
N ALA A 64 -6.66 2.57 -1.90
CA ALA A 64 -7.03 1.90 -0.66
C ALA A 64 -5.86 1.83 0.34
N THR A 65 -4.63 1.64 -0.15
CA THR A 65 -3.43 1.67 0.69
C THR A 65 -3.20 3.06 1.28
N VAL A 66 -3.37 4.13 0.49
CA VAL A 66 -3.31 5.51 1.00
C VAL A 66 -4.37 5.74 2.08
N LEU A 67 -5.63 5.37 1.81
CA LEU A 67 -6.72 5.51 2.77
C LEU A 67 -6.45 4.74 4.07
N ALA A 68 -5.95 3.51 3.97
CA ALA A 68 -5.57 2.69 5.11
C ALA A 68 -4.51 3.39 5.97
N ALA A 69 -3.49 3.99 5.34
CA ALA A 69 -2.45 4.71 6.06
C ALA A 69 -3.02 5.85 6.92
N PHE A 70 -3.93 6.66 6.35
CA PHE A 70 -4.63 7.71 7.10
C PHE A 70 -5.52 7.14 8.21
N TRP A 71 -6.31 6.10 7.90
CA TRP A 71 -7.25 5.50 8.84
C TRP A 71 -6.56 4.90 10.07
N TYR A 72 -5.48 4.14 9.86
CA TYR A 72 -4.69 3.55 10.94
C TYR A 72 -3.89 4.62 11.71
N ARG A 73 -3.37 5.64 11.02
CA ARG A 73 -2.62 6.73 11.67
C ARG A 73 -3.48 7.54 12.64
N GLN A 74 -4.76 7.75 12.31
CA GLN A 74 -5.73 8.42 13.21
C GLN A 74 -6.03 7.58 14.46
N ARG A 75 -5.93 6.25 14.39
CA ARG A 75 -6.37 5.32 15.44
C ARG A 75 -5.25 4.68 16.25
N TYR A 76 -4.00 4.82 15.82
CA TYR A 76 -2.85 4.32 16.56
C TYR A 76 -1.81 5.43 16.71
N GLY A 77 -1.82 6.11 17.85
CA GLY A 77 -0.95 7.26 18.11
C GLY A 77 0.55 6.93 18.03
N LEU A 78 0.90 5.66 18.25
CA LEU A 78 2.26 5.13 18.19
C LEU A 78 2.67 4.64 16.79
N LEU A 79 1.81 4.79 15.78
CA LEU A 79 2.14 4.56 14.37
C LEU A 79 2.78 5.81 13.76
N ASP A 80 4.00 5.68 13.28
CA ASP A 80 4.62 6.59 12.31
C ASP A 80 4.58 5.90 10.94
N ILE A 81 3.73 6.37 10.03
CA ILE A 81 3.60 5.80 8.68
C ILE A 81 3.91 6.85 7.62
N GLY A 82 4.67 6.47 6.60
CA GLY A 82 4.92 7.26 5.39
C GLY A 82 4.53 6.46 4.15
N VAL A 83 3.96 7.14 3.16
CA VAL A 83 3.55 6.54 1.87
C VAL A 83 4.21 7.29 0.72
N GLY A 84 4.94 6.56 -0.13
CA GLY A 84 5.53 7.05 -1.37
C GLY A 84 4.76 6.50 -2.57
N LEU A 85 4.46 7.38 -3.53
CA LEU A 85 3.80 7.05 -4.80
C LEU A 85 4.86 6.99 -5.90
N SER A 86 5.12 5.79 -6.40
CA SER A 86 6.17 5.51 -7.38
C SER A 86 5.62 5.69 -8.80
N SER A 87 6.38 6.38 -9.65
CA SER A 87 6.06 6.53 -11.08
C SER A 87 6.53 5.34 -11.92
N VAL A 88 7.14 4.34 -11.29
CA VAL A 88 7.66 3.12 -11.94
C VAL A 88 7.11 1.89 -11.23
N MET A 89 7.02 0.77 -11.95
CA MET A 89 6.64 -0.52 -11.38
C MET A 89 7.84 -1.43 -11.22
N THR A 90 7.80 -2.27 -10.18
CA THR A 90 8.78 -3.31 -9.89
C THR A 90 8.10 -4.67 -9.99
N THR A 91 8.85 -5.67 -10.42
CA THR A 91 8.42 -7.08 -10.40
C THR A 91 8.72 -7.75 -9.06
N PHE A 92 9.55 -7.12 -8.23
CA PHE A 92 9.88 -7.57 -6.88
C PHE A 92 8.97 -6.90 -5.85
N ARG A 93 8.62 -7.66 -4.82
CA ARG A 93 8.07 -7.13 -3.57
C ARG A 93 9.13 -7.25 -2.49
N TRP A 94 9.35 -6.17 -1.77
CA TRP A 94 10.33 -6.10 -0.69
C TRP A 94 9.63 -5.91 0.66
N ASP A 95 9.88 -6.83 1.59
CA ASP A 95 9.56 -6.65 3.00
C ASP A 95 10.88 -6.48 3.76
N LEU A 96 11.17 -5.25 4.20
CA LEU A 96 12.39 -4.93 4.96
C LEU A 96 12.06 -4.68 6.44
N SER A 97 12.87 -5.28 7.32
CA SER A 97 12.85 -5.05 8.76
C SER A 97 14.27 -4.78 9.28
N SER A 98 14.40 -4.54 10.58
CA SER A 98 15.70 -4.43 11.25
C SER A 98 16.52 -5.73 11.25
N ARG A 99 15.92 -6.86 10.88
CA ARG A 99 16.56 -8.19 10.95
C ARG A 99 16.90 -8.77 9.58
N ALA A 100 16.04 -8.53 8.60
CA ALA A 100 16.18 -9.10 7.27
C ALA A 100 15.40 -8.28 6.24
N VAL A 101 15.80 -8.45 4.97
CA VAL A 101 15.00 -8.13 3.80
C VAL A 101 14.54 -9.44 3.18
N ILE A 102 13.25 -9.52 2.87
CA ILE A 102 12.64 -10.60 2.11
C ILE A 102 12.24 -10.02 0.77
N VAL A 103 12.76 -10.63 -0.30
CA VAL A 103 12.43 -10.29 -1.68
C VAL A 103 11.60 -11.43 -2.25
N THR A 104 10.39 -11.12 -2.69
CA THR A 104 9.51 -12.07 -3.36
C THR A 104 9.18 -11.58 -4.76
N VAL A 105 8.75 -12.49 -5.62
CA VAL A 105 8.12 -12.19 -6.90
C VAL A 105 6.70 -12.73 -6.86
N GLU A 106 5.94 -12.51 -7.92
CA GLU A 106 4.62 -13.11 -8.07
C GLU A 106 4.72 -14.60 -8.45
N SER A 107 5.32 -15.39 -7.57
CA SER A 107 5.46 -16.85 -7.65
C SER A 107 5.51 -17.40 -6.23
N PRO A 108 4.63 -18.35 -5.86
CA PRO A 108 4.53 -18.83 -4.47
C PRO A 108 5.78 -19.58 -3.98
N ASP A 109 6.63 -20.04 -4.89
CA ASP A 109 7.81 -20.88 -4.63
C ASP A 109 9.14 -20.13 -4.61
N ARG A 110 9.15 -18.81 -4.84
CA ARG A 110 10.39 -18.02 -4.99
C ARG A 110 10.47 -16.87 -4.00
N ALA A 111 11.39 -17.00 -3.05
CA ALA A 111 11.78 -15.94 -2.14
C ALA A 111 13.29 -15.93 -1.94
N MET A 112 13.85 -14.74 -1.75
CA MET A 112 15.22 -14.55 -1.29
C MET A 112 15.19 -13.80 0.04
N ILE A 113 15.98 -14.28 1.00
CA ILE A 113 16.12 -13.65 2.32
C ILE A 113 17.57 -13.27 2.51
N ALA A 114 17.82 -12.01 2.88
CA ALA A 114 19.12 -11.55 3.33
C ALA A 114 19.01 -10.94 4.72
N TYR A 115 19.84 -11.41 5.64
CA TYR A 115 19.88 -10.94 7.02
C TYR A 115 20.74 -9.68 7.16
N THR A 116 20.47 -8.92 8.21
CA THR A 116 21.25 -7.74 8.59
C THR A 116 22.76 -8.01 8.61
N LYS A 117 23.57 -6.99 8.30
CA LYS A 117 25.04 -7.05 8.14
C LYS A 117 25.55 -7.80 6.91
N SER A 118 24.68 -8.39 6.08
CA SER A 118 25.10 -8.89 4.77
C SER A 118 25.21 -7.76 3.75
N PHE A 119 26.12 -7.88 2.79
CA PHE A 119 26.27 -6.91 1.71
C PHE A 119 24.94 -6.65 0.98
N TYR A 120 24.18 -7.70 0.68
CA TYR A 120 22.91 -7.58 -0.02
C TYR A 120 21.85 -6.86 0.82
N TYR A 121 21.75 -7.15 2.13
CA TYR A 121 20.84 -6.43 3.02
C TYR A 121 21.15 -4.93 3.07
N GLU A 122 22.42 -4.54 3.27
CA GLU A 122 22.81 -3.12 3.36
C GLU A 122 22.59 -2.39 2.03
N SER A 123 22.81 -3.09 0.91
CA SER A 123 22.51 -2.56 -0.43
C SER A 123 21.01 -2.33 -0.62
N CYS A 124 20.17 -3.32 -0.29
CA CYS A 124 18.70 -3.17 -0.35
C CYS A 124 18.19 -2.08 0.60
N LEU A 125 18.76 -1.97 1.81
CA LEU A 125 18.38 -0.93 2.75
C LEU A 125 18.61 0.47 2.16
N THR A 126 19.76 0.67 1.53
CA THR A 126 20.11 1.95 0.88
C THR A 126 19.24 2.21 -0.33
N GLU A 127 19.04 1.21 -1.18
CA GLU A 127 18.21 1.29 -2.39
C GLU A 127 16.75 1.63 -2.05
N LEU A 128 16.12 0.87 -1.16
CA LEU A 128 14.72 1.08 -0.80
C LEU A 128 14.48 2.43 -0.10
N ARG A 129 15.46 2.91 0.69
CA ARG A 129 15.39 4.26 1.26
C ARG A 129 15.48 5.33 0.18
N THR A 130 16.37 5.15 -0.80
CA THR A 130 16.56 6.10 -1.90
C THR A 130 15.33 6.13 -2.81
N SER A 131 14.81 4.96 -3.19
CA SER A 131 13.57 4.79 -3.94
C SER A 131 12.41 5.51 -3.25
N PHE A 132 12.23 5.23 -1.94
CA PHE A 132 11.16 5.86 -1.17
C PHE A 132 11.31 7.39 -1.12
N GLN A 133 12.53 7.93 -1.05
CA GLN A 133 12.77 9.39 -1.06
C GLN A 133 12.50 10.03 -2.43
N GLN A 134 12.69 9.29 -3.51
CA GLN A 134 12.44 9.75 -4.89
C GLN A 134 10.96 9.66 -5.26
N ALA A 135 10.20 8.76 -4.63
CA ALA A 135 8.76 8.65 -4.81
C ALA A 135 8.02 9.91 -4.36
N ARG A 136 6.88 10.21 -5.01
CA ARG A 136 6.01 11.33 -4.62
C ARG A 136 5.42 11.06 -3.23
N GLN A 137 5.81 11.87 -2.25
CA GLN A 137 5.36 11.68 -0.87
C GLN A 137 3.88 12.08 -0.70
N VAL A 138 3.11 11.21 -0.05
CA VAL A 138 1.77 11.53 0.43
C VAL A 138 1.89 12.33 1.73
N PRO A 139 1.16 13.44 1.91
CA PRO A 139 1.25 14.29 3.10
C PRO A 139 0.51 13.67 4.30
N ILE A 140 1.01 12.53 4.80
CA ILE A 140 0.41 11.78 5.93
C ILE A 140 0.35 12.61 7.21
N GLU A 141 1.24 13.58 7.39
CA GLU A 141 1.20 14.53 8.51
C GLU A 141 -0.12 15.32 8.58
N ARG A 142 -0.84 15.45 7.46
CA ARG A 142 -2.19 16.02 7.39
C ARG A 142 -3.28 15.05 7.86
N TYR A 143 -2.96 13.97 8.56
CA TYR A 143 -3.93 12.94 8.97
C TYR A 143 -5.10 13.45 9.82
N ARG A 144 -4.97 14.61 10.47
CA ARG A 144 -6.06 15.25 11.22
C ARG A 144 -6.91 16.22 10.39
N ALA A 145 -6.56 16.46 9.13
CA ALA A 145 -7.26 17.41 8.27
C ALA A 145 -8.71 16.99 7.98
N VAL A 146 -8.95 15.68 7.88
CA VAL A 146 -10.28 15.09 7.73
C VAL A 146 -10.40 13.91 8.71
N PRO A 147 -11.17 14.02 9.79
CA PRO A 147 -11.42 12.89 10.68
C PRO A 147 -12.20 11.83 9.91
N LEU A 148 -11.75 10.57 9.99
CA LEU A 148 -12.40 9.42 9.39
C LEU A 148 -13.13 8.63 10.47
N SER A 149 -14.41 8.37 10.26
CA SER A 149 -15.19 7.45 11.10
C SER A 149 -14.65 6.01 11.08
N GLU A 150 -15.12 5.16 12.00
CA GLU A 150 -14.72 3.73 12.03
C GLU A 150 -15.03 3.02 10.72
N GLU A 151 -16.16 3.38 10.11
CA GLU A 151 -16.55 2.97 8.77
C GLU A 151 -16.63 4.20 7.85
N PRO A 152 -15.52 4.61 7.21
CA PRO A 152 -15.45 5.84 6.43
C PRO A 152 -16.55 5.91 5.37
N THR A 153 -17.19 7.06 5.26
CA THR A 153 -18.19 7.34 4.22
C THR A 153 -17.53 7.79 2.92
N VAL A 154 -18.26 7.71 1.81
CA VAL A 154 -17.81 8.21 0.50
C VAL A 154 -17.42 9.69 0.56
N GLU A 155 -18.20 10.50 1.27
CA GLU A 155 -17.94 11.94 1.43
C GLU A 155 -16.65 12.20 2.22
N GLU A 156 -16.44 11.51 3.34
CA GLU A 156 -15.22 11.61 4.14
C GLU A 156 -13.98 11.26 3.31
N VAL A 157 -14.06 10.18 2.52
CA VAL A 157 -12.94 9.71 1.69
C VAL A 157 -12.64 10.69 0.56
N ARG A 158 -13.64 11.17 -0.18
CA ARG A 158 -13.42 12.18 -1.24
C ARG A 158 -12.80 13.45 -0.65
N LYS A 159 -13.35 13.94 0.46
CA LYS A 159 -12.84 15.12 1.15
C LYS A 159 -11.40 14.94 1.63
N LEU A 160 -11.03 13.75 2.12
CA LEU A 160 -9.65 13.44 2.48
C LEU A 160 -8.74 13.56 1.26
N PHE A 161 -9.05 12.84 0.17
CA PHE A 161 -8.24 12.81 -1.04
C PHE A 161 -8.06 14.18 -1.68
N ASP A 162 -9.11 15.01 -1.67
CA ASP A 162 -9.02 16.41 -2.11
C ASP A 162 -8.07 17.24 -1.23
N ARG A 163 -8.09 17.04 0.10
CA ARG A 163 -7.26 17.80 1.05
C ARG A 163 -5.78 17.43 1.06
N ILE A 164 -5.45 16.25 0.55
CA ILE A 164 -4.07 15.75 0.46
C ILE A 164 -3.49 15.91 -0.96
N ASP A 165 -4.18 16.67 -1.82
CA ASP A 165 -3.77 16.97 -3.20
C ASP A 165 -3.60 15.68 -4.04
N LEU A 166 -4.44 14.68 -3.76
CA LEU A 166 -4.49 13.38 -4.46
C LEU A 166 -5.95 13.03 -4.79
N PRO A 167 -6.65 13.85 -5.59
CA PRO A 167 -8.08 13.68 -5.83
C PRO A 167 -8.38 12.34 -6.48
N LEU A 168 -9.49 11.72 -6.08
CA LEU A 168 -9.99 10.52 -6.75
C LEU A 168 -10.38 10.86 -8.21
N PRO A 169 -10.21 9.92 -9.16
CA PRO A 169 -10.60 10.14 -10.55
C PRO A 169 -12.08 10.52 -10.65
N ARG A 170 -12.42 11.45 -11.54
CA ARG A 170 -13.82 11.84 -11.77
C ARG A 170 -14.70 10.69 -12.26
N SER A 171 -14.10 9.68 -12.86
CA SER A 171 -14.76 8.44 -13.28
C SER A 171 -15.15 7.53 -12.12
N PHE A 172 -14.57 7.70 -10.93
CA PHE A 172 -14.91 6.88 -9.77
C PHE A 172 -16.29 7.26 -9.26
N THR A 173 -17.24 6.35 -9.45
CA THR A 173 -18.57 6.40 -8.87
C THR A 173 -18.50 6.14 -7.37
N ASP A 174 -19.61 6.36 -6.65
CA ASP A 174 -19.66 6.07 -5.21
C ASP A 174 -19.45 4.58 -4.93
N ARG A 175 -19.82 3.70 -5.86
CA ARG A 175 -19.52 2.26 -5.76
C ARG A 175 -18.01 1.99 -5.77
N ASP A 176 -17.26 2.73 -6.58
CA ASP A 176 -15.80 2.60 -6.66
C ASP A 176 -15.13 3.11 -5.39
N VAL A 177 -15.63 4.20 -4.82
CA VAL A 177 -15.14 4.71 -3.53
C VAL A 177 -15.46 3.73 -2.39
N VAL A 178 -16.65 3.12 -2.39
CA VAL A 178 -16.99 2.05 -1.44
C VAL A 178 -16.05 0.85 -1.58
N ASP A 179 -15.62 0.50 -2.79
CA ASP A 179 -14.65 -0.56 -3.00
C ASP A 179 -13.27 -0.20 -2.43
N VAL A 180 -12.80 1.03 -2.64
CA VAL A 180 -11.58 1.57 -2.00
C VAL A 180 -11.67 1.49 -0.47
N ILE A 181 -12.80 1.88 0.12
CA ILE A 181 -13.05 1.79 1.57
C ILE A 181 -12.94 0.35 2.06
N LYS A 182 -13.60 -0.58 1.36
CA LYS A 182 -13.57 -2.02 1.72
C LYS A 182 -12.15 -2.57 1.65
N LYS A 183 -11.40 -2.27 0.58
CA LYS A 183 -10.01 -2.71 0.41
C LYS A 183 -9.08 -2.09 1.47
N ALA A 184 -9.37 -0.88 1.95
CA ALA A 184 -8.55 -0.18 2.96
C ALA A 184 -8.76 -0.70 4.39
N VAL A 185 -10.02 -0.82 4.81
CA VAL A 185 -10.38 -1.10 6.22
C VAL A 185 -10.72 -2.57 6.45
N ARG A 186 -11.21 -3.26 5.43
CA ARG A 186 -11.62 -4.67 5.47
C ARG A 186 -10.83 -5.52 4.48
N ALA A 187 -9.54 -5.21 4.31
CA ALA A 187 -8.64 -5.99 3.46
C ALA A 187 -8.77 -7.49 3.78
N LYS A 188 -9.27 -8.29 2.82
CA LYS A 188 -9.16 -9.74 2.91
C LYS A 188 -7.68 -10.11 2.79
N ASN A 189 -7.20 -11.01 3.64
CA ASN A 189 -5.85 -11.55 3.50
C ASN A 189 -5.85 -12.52 2.30
N PRO A 190 -5.13 -12.23 1.20
CA PRO A 190 -5.09 -13.13 0.04
C PRO A 190 -4.30 -14.41 0.32
N TYR A 191 -3.59 -14.50 1.46
CA TYR A 191 -2.81 -15.66 1.88
C TYR A 191 -3.44 -16.41 3.07
N ALA A 192 -4.69 -16.09 3.45
CA ALA A 192 -5.40 -16.86 4.45
C ALA A 192 -5.84 -18.22 3.86
N PRO A 193 -5.68 -19.33 4.61
CA PRO A 193 -6.10 -20.65 4.15
C PRO A 193 -7.63 -20.78 4.03
#